data_AF-A0A7W1DBM3-F1
#
_entry.id   AF-A0A7W1DBM3-F1
#
_cell.length_a   1.000
_cell.length_b   1.000
_cell.length_c   1.000
_cell.angle_alpha   90.00
_cell.angle_beta   90.00
_cell.angle_gamma   90.00
#
_symmetry.space_group_name_H-M   'P 1'
#
loop_
_entity.id
_entity.type
_entity.pdbx_description
1 polymer ?
#
loop_
_entity_poly.entity_id
_entity_poly.type
_entity_poly.pdbx_seq_one_letter_code
_entity_poly.pdbx_strand_id
1 'polypeptide(L)' 'MSKKTAILYHPVGAKELALIEVSSFTAFPPRLPEQLIFYPILNEEYTTQIARHWKKIHDWSPC' A
#
# COMPACT_ATOMS: atom_id res chain seq x y z
N MET A 1 19.88 15.99 25.19
CA MET A 1 19.02 16.61 24.16
C MET A 1 17.68 15.90 24.16
N SER A 2 16.58 16.62 24.30
CA SER A 2 15.23 16.03 24.24
C SER A 2 14.91 15.66 22.78
N LYS A 3 14.59 14.39 22.51
CA LYS A 3 14.26 13.91 21.17
C LYS A 3 12.84 14.33 20.83
N LYS A 4 12.65 15.08 19.74
CA LYS A 4 11.32 15.48 19.25
C LYS A 4 10.63 14.25 18.64
N THR A 5 9.46 13.90 19.14
CA THR A 5 8.64 12.80 18.61
C THR A 5 7.52 13.38 17.73
N ALA A 6 7.22 12.71 16.61
CA ALA A 6 6.08 13.00 15.76
C ALA A 6 5.23 11.74 15.63
N ILE A 7 3.90 11.89 15.62
CA ILE A 7 2.97 10.80 15.37
C ILE A 7 2.78 10.67 13.86
N LEU A 8 2.92 9.44 13.34
CA LEU A 8 2.70 9.11 11.94
C LEU A 8 1.51 8.16 11.83
N TYR A 9 0.75 8.29 10.75
CA TYR A 9 -0.41 7.45 10.46
C TYR A 9 -0.18 6.66 9.17
N HIS A 10 -0.65 5.41 9.13
CA HIS A 10 -0.65 4.59 7.93
C HIS A 10 -2.00 4.74 7.20
N PRO A 11 -2.04 5.25 5.96
CA PRO A 11 -3.30 5.40 5.24
C PRO A 11 -3.84 4.02 4.84
N VAL A 12 -5.11 3.75 5.15
CA VAL A 12 -5.81 2.51 4.81
C VAL A 12 -7.12 2.82 4.09
N GLY A 13 -7.56 1.91 3.20
CA GLY A 13 -8.86 2.01 2.55
C GLY A 13 -10.00 1.56 3.48
N ALA A 14 -11.25 1.93 3.16
CA ALA A 14 -12.42 1.60 3.99
C ALA A 14 -12.58 0.09 4.26
N LYS A 15 -12.28 -0.75 3.26
CA LYS A 15 -12.34 -2.22 3.41
C LYS A 15 -11.31 -2.76 4.39
N GLU A 16 -10.10 -2.20 4.37
CA GLU A 16 -9.02 -2.62 5.27
C GLU A 16 -9.27 -2.10 6.70
N LEU A 17 -9.78 -0.86 6.83
CA LEU A 17 -10.16 -0.30 8.12
C LEU A 17 -11.22 -1.16 8.83
N ALA A 18 -12.23 -1.64 8.10
CA ALA A 18 -13.23 -2.54 8.65
C ALA A 18 -12.63 -3.86 9.18
N LEU A 19 -11.56 -4.38 8.56
CA LEU A 19 -10.86 -5.57 9.06
C LEU A 19 -10.02 -5.26 10.31
N ILE A 20 -9.43 -4.07 10.39
CA ILE A 20 -8.68 -3.60 11.56
C ILE A 20 -9.62 -3.43 12.77
N GLU A 21 -10.82 -2.91 12.55
CA GLU A 21 -11.85 -2.75 13.58
C GLU A 21 -12.21 -4.08 14.27
N VAL A 22 -12.28 -5.18 13.53
CA VAL A 22 -12.53 -6.53 14.09
C VAL A 22 -11.44 -6.93 15.10
N SER A 23 -10.20 -6.44 14.92
CA SER A 23 -9.10 -6.66 15.86
C SER A 23 -9.07 -5.66 17.03
N SER A 24 -10.11 -4.84 17.20
CA SER A 24 -10.11 -3.72 18.15
C SER A 24 -8.94 -2.76 17.96
N PHE A 25 -8.53 -2.53 16.71
CA PHE A 25 -7.39 -1.67 16.34
C PHE A 25 -6.03 -2.11 16.90
N THR A 26 -5.87 -3.41 17.20
CA THR A 26 -4.61 -3.94 17.75
C THR A 26 -3.70 -4.58 16.69
N ALA A 27 -4.24 -4.88 15.51
CA ALA A 27 -3.48 -5.52 14.43
C ALA A 27 -3.97 -5.10 13.04
N PHE A 28 -3.05 -5.15 12.07
CA PHE A 28 -3.40 -5.11 10.65
C PHE A 28 -3.81 -6.51 10.19
N PRO A 29 -4.74 -6.61 9.21
CA PRO A 29 -5.11 -7.90 8.66
C PRO A 29 -3.91 -8.57 7.96
N PRO A 30 -3.87 -9.91 7.92
CA PRO A 30 -2.93 -10.61 7.06
C PRO A 30 -3.18 -10.23 5.59
N ARG A 31 -2.12 -10.31 4.77
CA ARG A 31 -2.23 -10.00 3.36
C ARG A 31 -3.34 -10.82 2.70
N LEU A 32 -4.16 -10.14 1.90
CA LEU A 32 -5.17 -10.79 1.08
C LEU A 32 -4.49 -11.56 -0.07
N PRO A 33 -5.03 -12.71 -0.50
CA PRO A 33 -4.48 -13.49 -1.62
C PRO A 33 -4.30 -12.67 -2.91
N GLU A 34 -5.13 -11.64 -3.12
CA GLU A 34 -5.10 -10.78 -4.29
C GLU A 34 -4.04 -9.68 -4.20
N GLN A 35 -3.47 -9.40 -3.02
CA GLN A 35 -2.44 -8.38 -2.87
C GLN A 35 -1.13 -8.85 -3.49
N LEU A 36 -0.69 -8.14 -4.53
CA LEU A 36 0.56 -8.41 -5.23
C LEU A 36 1.76 -8.26 -4.29
N ILE A 37 2.67 -9.23 -4.34
CA ILE A 37 3.96 -9.14 -3.67
C ILE A 37 4.89 -8.36 -4.59
N PHE A 38 5.33 -7.19 -4.14
CA PHE A 38 6.32 -6.41 -4.88
C PHE A 38 7.72 -6.99 -4.66
N TYR A 39 8.35 -7.42 -5.75
CA TYR A 39 9.77 -7.79 -5.77
C TYR A 39 10.58 -6.69 -6.46
N PRO A 40 11.81 -6.39 -5.97
CA PRO A 40 12.67 -5.43 -6.63
C PRO A 40 13.02 -5.93 -8.03
N ILE A 41 12.74 -5.10 -9.02
CA ILE A 41 13.10 -5.39 -10.41
C ILE A 41 14.52 -4.90 -10.63
N LEU A 42 15.41 -5.80 -11.03
CA LEU A 42 16.84 -5.49 -11.26
C LEU A 42 17.17 -5.15 -12.71
N ASN A 43 16.17 -5.15 -13.60
CA ASN A 43 16.31 -4.81 -15.01
C ASN A 43 15.60 -3.47 -15.29
N GLU A 44 16.36 -2.46 -15.71
CA GLU A 44 15.85 -1.11 -16.00
C GLU A 44 14.86 -1.08 -17.17
N GLU A 45 15.15 -1.79 -18.26
CA GLU A 45 14.28 -1.83 -19.43
C GLU A 45 12.92 -2.45 -19.07
N TYR A 46 12.94 -3.54 -18.31
CA TYR A 46 11.72 -4.20 -17.84
C TYR A 46 10.96 -3.33 -16.83
N THR A 47 11.66 -2.62 -15.95
CA THR A 47 11.05 -1.66 -15.02
C THR A 47 10.32 -0.55 -15.77
N THR A 48 10.94 -0.02 -16.84
CA THR A 48 10.36 1.03 -17.68
C THR A 48 9.08 0.55 -18.37
N GLN A 49 9.05 -0.70 -18.81
CA GLN A 49 7.85 -1.31 -19.41
C GLN A 49 6.71 -1.44 -18.39
N ILE A 50 6.98 -1.95 -17.19
CA ILE A 50 5.99 -2.09 -16.11
C ILE A 50 5.45 -0.73 -15.67
N ALA A 51 6.32 0.27 -15.48
CA ALA A 51 5.90 1.62 -15.09
C ALA A 51 4.96 2.26 -16.11
N ARG A 52 5.19 2.03 -17.42
CA ARG A 52 4.28 2.47 -18.49
C ARG A 52 2.95 1.73 -18.47
N HIS A 53 2.96 0.43 -18.21
CA HIS A 53 1.76 -0.41 -18.19
C HIS A 53 0.87 -0.13 -16.98
N TRP A 54 1.48 0.14 -15.81
CA TRP A 54 0.77 0.42 -14.56
C TRP A 54 -0.18 1.63 -14.69
N LYS A 55 0.17 2.64 -15.50
CA LYS A 55 -0.68 3.80 -15.76
C LYS A 55 -2.01 3.47 -16.46
N LYS A 56 -2.17 2.30 -17.08
CA LYS A 56 -3.40 1.92 -17.78
C LYS A 56 -4.40 1.12 -16.93
N ILE A 57 -3.99 0.61 -15.77
CA ILE A 57 -4.84 -0.29 -14.96
C ILE A 57 -5.61 0.46 -13.88
N HIS A 58 -5.15 1.64 -13.46
CA HIS A 58 -5.98 2.54 -12.67
C HIS A 58 -6.59 3.60 -13.59
N ASP A 59 -7.88 3.43 -13.90
CA ASP A 59 -8.74 4.57 -14.18
C ASP A 59 -8.69 5.44 -12.91
N TRP A 60 -7.80 6.43 -12.97
CA TRP A 60 -7.64 7.47 -11.97
C TRP A 60 -8.94 8.26 -11.99
N SER A 61 -9.90 7.85 -11.16
CA SER A 61 -10.94 8.78 -10.74
C SER A 61 -10.27 9.71 -9.74
N PRO A 62 -10.02 10.99 -10.09
CA PRO A 62 -9.76 11.96 -9.04
C PRO A 62 -11.02 12.02 -8.18
N CYS A 63 -10.83 12.32 -6.90
CA CYS A 63 -11.92 12.62 -5.98
C CYS A 63 -12.95 13.57 -6.59
#